data_AF-A0A5B2UJM7-F1
#
_entry.id   AF-A0A5B2UJM7-F1
#
_cell.length_a   1.000
_cell.length_b   1.000
_cell.length_c   1.000
_cell.angle_alpha   90.00
_cell.angle_beta   90.00
_cell.angle_gamma   90.00
#
_symmetry.space_group_name_H-M   'P 1'
#
loop_
_entity.id
_entity.type
_entity.pdbx_description
1 polymer ?
#
loop_
_entity_poly.entity_id
_entity_poly.type
_entity_poly.pdbx_seq_one_letter_code
_entity_poly.pdbx_strand_id
1 'polypeptide(L)' 'MIDMTPKQRVFGTLKNLLKVTESDISLDAERARIKVALERCISWEGQLSDIRDSEQLIASNIG' A
#
# COMPACT_ATOMS: atom_id res chain seq x y z
N MET A 1 18.81 2.40 -4.79
CA MET A 1 17.57 2.47 -3.99
C MET A 1 16.85 1.16 -4.25
N ILE A 2 16.61 0.33 -3.24
CA ILE A 2 15.96 -0.98 -3.47
C ILE A 2 14.48 -0.70 -3.78
N ASP A 3 14.04 -1.04 -4.98
CA ASP A 3 12.65 -0.85 -5.37
C ASP A 3 11.75 -1.72 -4.51
N MET A 4 10.91 -1.07 -3.70
CA MET A 4 9.92 -1.76 -2.88
C MET A 4 8.77 -2.24 -3.76
N THR A 5 8.43 -3.52 -3.64
CA THR A 5 7.25 -4.07 -4.31
C THR A 5 5.98 -3.34 -3.86
N PRO A 6 4.92 -3.27 -4.69
CA PRO A 6 3.65 -2.65 -4.29
C PRO A 6 3.12 -3.18 -2.94
N LYS A 7 3.24 -4.49 -2.71
CA LYS A 7 2.90 -5.14 -1.44
C LYS A 7 3.74 -4.59 -0.27
N GLN A 8 5.06 -4.48 -0.43
CA GLN A 8 5.94 -3.92 0.61
C GLN A 8 5.58 -2.46 0.93
N ARG A 9 5.21 -1.66 -0.08
CA ARG A 9 4.77 -0.27 0.10
C ARG A 9 3.48 -0.17 0.92
N VAL A 10 2.47 -0.99 0.59
CA VAL A 10 1.19 -1.08 1.32
C VAL A 10 1.43 -1.47 2.78
N PHE A 11 2.08 -2.61 3.01
CA PHE A 11 2.28 -3.13 4.37
C PHE A 11 3.21 -2.24 5.21
N GLY A 12 4.21 -1.59 4.61
CA GLY A 12 5.06 -0.61 5.30
C GLY A 12 4.26 0.61 5.76
N THR A 13 3.36 1.11 4.92
CA THR A 13 2.49 2.25 5.23
C THR A 13 1.52 1.93 6.37
N LEU A 14 0.89 0.74 6.33
CA LEU A 14 -0.02 0.29 7.38
C LEU A 14 0.69 0.11 8.73
N LYS A 15 1.91 -0.48 8.74
CA LYS A 15 2.71 -0.60 9.98
C LYS A 15 3.09 0.75 10.58
N ASN A 16 3.36 1.75 9.74
CA ASN A 16 3.65 3.10 10.22
C ASN A 16 2.41 3.79 10.79
N LEU A 17 1.23 3.57 10.20
CA LEU A 17 -0.02 4.08 10.76
C LEU A 17 -0.34 3.47 12.12
N LEU A 18 -0.12 2.16 12.30
CA LEU A 18 -0.36 1.49 13.58
C LEU A 18 0.52 2.07 14.71
N LYS A 19 1.79 2.38 14.42
CA LYS A 19 2.68 3.04 15.39
C LYS A 19 2.23 4.45 15.76
N VAL A 20 1.59 5.15 14.83
CA VAL A 20 1.05 6.48 15.10
C VAL A 20 -0.12 6.36 16.09
N THR A 21 -1.02 5.39 15.92
CA THR A 21 -2.18 5.15 16.81
C THR A 21 -1.82 4.74 18.24
N GLU A 22 -0.56 4.37 18.50
CA GLU A 22 -0.05 4.03 19.84
C GLU A 22 0.60 5.23 20.55
N SER A 23 0.59 6.43 19.95
CA SER A 23 1.24 7.63 20.47
C SER A 23 0.25 8.63 21.09
N ASP A 24 0.66 9.37 22.13
CA ASP A 24 -0.14 10.42 22.80
C ASP A 24 -0.30 11.71 21.94
N ILE A 25 -0.35 11.58 20.62
CA ILE A 25 -0.49 12.70 19.69
C ILE A 25 -1.96 13.12 19.58
N SER A 26 -2.22 14.40 19.35
CA SER A 26 -3.56 14.94 19.05
C SER A 26 -4.27 14.12 17.96
N LEU A 27 -5.49 13.66 18.30
CA LEU A 27 -6.37 12.86 17.43
C LEU A 27 -6.66 13.51 16.06
N ASP A 28 -6.65 14.84 15.98
CA ASP A 28 -6.87 15.58 14.73
C ASP A 28 -5.68 15.49 13.78
N ALA A 29 -4.46 15.59 14.32
CA ALA A 29 -3.23 15.38 13.56
C ALA A 29 -3.12 13.92 13.09
N GLU A 30 -3.62 13.00 13.89
CA GLU A 30 -3.70 11.58 13.59
C GLU A 30 -4.66 11.27 12.44
N ARG A 31 -5.87 11.84 12.51
CA ARG A 31 -6.89 11.71 11.45
C ARG A 31 -6.36 12.20 10.10
N ALA A 32 -5.63 13.31 10.07
CA ALA A 32 -5.03 13.82 8.83
C ALA A 32 -3.99 12.86 8.24
N ARG A 33 -3.13 12.27 9.09
CA ARG A 33 -2.10 11.30 8.66
C ARG A 33 -2.72 9.99 8.16
N ILE A 34 -3.74 9.49 8.86
CA ILE A 34 -4.49 8.30 8.46
C ILE A 34 -5.15 8.52 7.10
N LYS A 35 -5.80 9.68 6.89
CA LYS A 35 -6.41 10.03 5.60
C LYS A 35 -5.39 9.95 4.45
N VAL A 36 -4.23 10.60 4.59
CA VAL A 36 -3.18 10.60 3.56
C VAL A 36 -2.66 9.20 3.26
N ALA A 37 -2.50 8.37 4.28
CA ALA A 37 -2.04 7.00 4.09
C ALA A 37 -3.09 6.11 3.42
N LEU A 38 -4.38 6.30 3.71
CA LEU A 38 -5.48 5.62 3.02
C LEU A 38 -5.55 6.03 1.54
N GLU A 39 -5.43 7.32 1.23
CA GLU A 39 -5.37 7.83 -0.15
C GLU A 39 -4.20 7.19 -0.93
N ARG A 40 -3.03 7.04 -0.29
CA ARG A 40 -1.88 6.35 -0.88
C ARG A 40 -2.14 4.87 -1.12
N CYS A 41 -2.73 4.16 -0.16
CA CYS A 41 -3.09 2.75 -0.33
C CYS A 41 -4.09 2.54 -1.47
N ILE A 42 -5.11 3.41 -1.59
CA ILE A 42 -6.08 3.38 -2.69
C ILE A 42 -5.38 3.67 -4.03
N SER A 43 -4.47 4.64 -4.09
CA SER A 43 -3.70 4.92 -5.32
C SER A 43 -2.84 3.75 -5.81
N TRP A 44 -2.54 2.78 -4.93
CA TRP A 44 -1.79 1.58 -5.27
C TRP A 44 -2.68 0.41 -5.71
N GLU A 45 -4.00 0.52 -5.58
CA GLU A 45 -4.95 -0.53 -6.01
C GLU A 45 -4.76 -0.88 -7.50
N GLY A 46 -4.63 0.12 -8.36
CA GLY A 46 -4.37 -0.09 -9.80
C GLY A 46 -3.01 -0.72 -10.12
N GLN A 47 -2.02 -0.63 -9.21
CA GLN A 47 -0.71 -1.27 -9.40
C GLN A 47 -0.69 -2.74 -8.92
N LEU A 48 -1.73 -3.16 -8.18
CA LEU A 48 -1.87 -4.52 -7.67
C LEU A 48 -2.68 -5.41 -8.63
N SER A 49 -3.62 -4.84 -9.40
CA SER A 49 -4.38 -5.55 -10.43
C SER A 49 -3.48 -6.03 -11.59
N ASP A 50 -2.54 -5.20 -12.02
CA ASP A 50 -1.68 -5.47 -13.18
C ASP A 50 -0.73 -6.66 -12.98
N ILE A 51 -0.43 -7.02 -11.72
CA ILE A 51 0.41 -8.18 -11.40
C ILE A 51 -0.34 -9.48 -11.70
N ARG A 52 -1.65 -9.52 -11.41
CA ARG A 52 -2.46 -10.73 -11.58
C ARG A 52 -2.71 -11.02 -13.06
N ASP A 53 -2.99 -9.98 -13.84
CA ASP A 53 -3.21 -10.11 -15.29
C ASP A 53 -1.91 -10.46 -16.04
N SER A 54 -0.77 -9.94 -15.58
CA SER A 54 0.55 -10.25 -16.16
C SER A 54 0.96 -11.72 -15.92
N GLU A 55 0.73 -12.26 -14.73
CA GLU A 55 0.98 -13.68 -14.43
C GLU A 55 0.06 -14.61 -15.25
N GLN A 56 -1.18 -14.17 -15.48
CA GLN A 56 -2.17 -14.92 -16.26
C GLN A 56 -1.89 -14.90 -17.77
N LEU A 57 -1.37 -13.79 -18.30
CA LEU A 57 -0.88 -13.64 -19.69
C LEU A 57 0.38 -14.49 -19.96
N ILE A 58 1.30 -14.57 -18.99
CA ILE A 58 2.49 -15.44 -19.12
C ILE A 58 2.09 -16.91 -19.12
N ALA A 59 1.13 -17.30 -18.27
CA ALA A 59 0.62 -18.67 -18.21
C ALA A 59 -0.16 -19.11 -19.47
N SER A 60 -0.77 -18.16 -20.20
CA SER A 60 -1.55 -18.44 -21.42
C SER A 60 -0.72 -18.40 -22.72
N ASN A 61 0.48 -17.81 -22.72
CA ASN A 61 1.39 -17.80 -23.87
C ASN A 61 2.40 -18.97 -23.90
N ILE A 62 2.39 -19.85 -22.90
CA ILE A 62 3.21 -21.09 -22.84
C ILE A 62 2.33 -22.34 -23.09
N GLY A 63 1.06 -22.16 -23.45
CA GLY A 63 0.12 -23.23 -23.82
C GLY A 63 0.12 -23.55 -25.31
#